data_AF-A0A2T5GAN1-F1
#
_entry.id   AF-A0A2T5GAN1-F1
#
_cell.length_a   1.000
_cell.length_b   1.000
_cell.length_c   1.000
_cell.angle_alpha   90.00
_cell.angle_beta   90.00
_cell.angle_gamma   90.00
#
_symmetry.space_group_name_H-M   'P 1'
#
loop_
_entity.id
_entity.type
_entity.pdbx_description
1 polymer ?
#
loop_
_entity_poly.entity_id
_entity_poly.type
_entity_poly.pdbx_seq_one_letter_code
_entity_poly.pdbx_strand_id
1 'polypeptide(L)'
;MVLPCRKTAPPCDRGGALLVVLLFFLLFVTAGLVLLAAVGHAGMLGTKEEEFSRAESAAEDGLAWFDRALNAELSGLGNVYPDTAEARIREAVARIAPPPEMGTRYETDLRPASAGNGPQSYLLTVTSTGNVRGSEVSLTRTYLLTTVAEQFLYAFVTDGDLTLNGAPYVVGDVLVGGKLTTSPYAQYIWGKQRDHLVGYGAVRGSLSTPRTDFVLVDERKSQTVLPLTSDNLARGFAQPPTLAPSRAKAVPLDVRGEVARARANVPPTADMAVLSCPLWSYTCEITKSAAYGKGLWVRGNLHVRGNGTKVVVGGNLLVDGTLTVDAGASLEVRGSVAYVKNGADVRGKVELSPGGAAYVGGKLAATDAYLQGTFFVAGDVTLLEHLYGRSTIYTGGAGEVHEFEMQKDSFLVLLAEGPVRVYNNNLFQDVPLVVYAYLYSNADLTLYGVGSHLELHGGIAGKNVTLNVAKGKTRDGGTDVSFEEPQTGISPERSRLKIFYDESMILHPPEGIDRPGPIRAKVLSTRYGR
;
A
#
# COMPACT_ATOMS: atom_id res chain seq x y z
N MET A 1 23.00 42.65 -118.00
CA MET A 1 23.80 43.44 -117.03
C MET A 1 23.40 42.96 -115.63
N VAL A 2 24.20 42.08 -115.01
CA VAL A 2 25.16 42.38 -113.91
C VAL A 2 24.46 42.87 -112.62
N LEU A 3 24.38 41.96 -111.62
CA LEU A 3 24.54 42.00 -110.13
C LEU A 3 24.50 43.37 -109.35
N PRO A 4 24.28 43.44 -108.00
CA PRO A 4 24.27 42.38 -106.93
C PRO A 4 23.30 42.50 -105.70
N CYS A 5 23.22 41.40 -104.90
CA CYS A 5 23.05 41.21 -103.42
C CYS A 5 21.89 41.86 -102.61
N ARG A 6 21.27 41.23 -101.57
CA ARG A 6 21.89 40.68 -100.33
C ARG A 6 20.87 39.93 -99.39
N LYS A 7 21.34 38.82 -98.76
CA LYS A 7 21.10 38.21 -97.40
C LYS A 7 19.66 38.05 -96.86
N THR A 8 19.24 36.89 -96.31
CA THR A 8 19.76 36.21 -95.09
C THR A 8 19.50 34.69 -95.07
N ALA A 9 20.36 33.95 -94.36
CA ALA A 9 20.28 32.50 -94.10
C ALA A 9 20.04 32.22 -92.60
N PRO A 10 19.58 31.02 -92.21
CA PRO A 10 19.94 30.40 -90.94
C PRO A 10 20.92 29.21 -91.15
N PRO A 11 21.83 28.95 -90.19
CA PRO A 11 22.80 27.85 -90.27
C PRO A 11 22.20 26.52 -89.82
N CYS A 12 22.68 25.43 -90.43
CA CYS A 12 22.40 24.06 -90.02
C CYS A 12 23.17 23.71 -88.73
N ASP A 13 22.45 23.56 -87.61
CA ASP A 13 22.96 22.84 -86.45
C ASP A 13 22.79 21.33 -86.65
N ARG A 14 23.91 20.63 -86.84
CA ARG A 14 23.99 19.16 -86.72
C ARG A 14 25.24 18.81 -85.90
N GLY A 15 25.07 18.81 -84.58
CA GLY A 15 26.12 18.43 -83.63
C GLY A 15 25.67 18.23 -82.18
N GLY A 16 24.52 18.77 -81.77
CA GLY A 16 24.04 18.69 -80.37
C GLY A 16 23.25 17.42 -80.00
N ALA A 17 22.70 16.68 -80.97
CA ALA A 17 21.78 15.57 -80.68
C ALA A 17 22.46 14.40 -79.93
N LEU A 18 23.68 14.03 -80.30
CA LEU A 18 24.43 12.96 -79.64
C LEU A 18 24.77 13.33 -78.18
N LEU A 19 25.16 14.58 -77.95
CA LEU A 19 25.60 15.08 -76.65
C LEU A 19 24.40 15.19 -75.68
N VAL A 20 23.23 15.60 -76.19
CA VAL A 20 21.98 15.63 -75.42
C VAL A 20 21.53 14.20 -75.06
N VAL A 21 21.59 13.25 -75.99
CA VAL A 21 21.24 11.84 -75.70
C VAL A 21 22.18 11.22 -74.66
N LEU A 22 23.48 11.50 -74.75
CA LEU A 22 24.47 10.98 -73.81
C LEU A 22 24.33 11.62 -72.41
N LEU A 23 23.99 12.91 -72.36
CA LEU A 23 23.66 13.60 -71.11
C LEU A 23 22.40 13.02 -70.46
N PHE A 24 21.32 12.81 -71.23
CA PHE A 24 20.11 12.17 -70.70
C PHE A 24 20.38 10.75 -70.25
N PHE A 25 21.16 9.97 -70.99
CA PHE A 25 21.52 8.61 -70.60
C PHE A 25 22.34 8.61 -69.29
N LEU A 26 23.31 9.51 -69.15
CA LEU A 26 24.08 9.67 -67.91
C LEU A 26 23.16 10.06 -66.74
N LEU A 27 22.22 10.97 -66.96
CA LEU A 27 21.27 11.43 -65.96
C LEU A 27 20.31 10.30 -65.53
N PHE A 28 19.84 9.49 -66.47
CA PHE A 28 19.02 8.32 -66.16
C PHE A 28 19.81 7.22 -65.43
N VAL A 29 21.07 7.00 -65.77
CA VAL A 29 21.94 6.02 -65.07
C VAL A 29 22.26 6.50 -63.66
N THR A 30 22.60 7.77 -63.45
CA THR A 30 22.85 8.31 -62.11
C THR A 30 21.59 8.34 -61.27
N ALA A 31 20.45 8.75 -61.83
CA ALA A 31 19.15 8.68 -61.14
C ALA A 31 18.76 7.24 -60.79
N GLY A 32 18.98 6.28 -61.69
CA GLY A 32 18.74 4.86 -61.47
C GLY A 32 19.60 4.28 -60.35
N LEU A 33 20.90 4.63 -60.31
CA LEU A 33 21.81 4.22 -59.24
C LEU A 33 21.44 4.81 -57.89
N VAL A 34 21.02 6.09 -57.84
CA VAL A 34 20.57 6.75 -56.60
C VAL A 34 19.28 6.11 -56.08
N LEU A 35 18.32 5.79 -56.96
CA LEU A 35 17.09 5.08 -56.59
C LEU A 35 17.37 3.67 -56.06
N LEU A 36 18.27 2.90 -56.68
CA LEU A 36 18.69 1.58 -56.20
C LEU A 36 19.38 1.66 -54.83
N ALA A 37 20.24 2.66 -54.62
CA ALA A 37 20.90 2.88 -53.33
C ALA A 37 19.89 3.27 -52.23
N ALA A 38 18.90 4.10 -52.56
CA ALA A 38 17.83 4.51 -51.64
C ALA A 38 16.92 3.33 -51.26
N VAL A 39 16.53 2.48 -52.21
CA VAL A 39 15.74 1.27 -51.95
C VAL A 39 16.53 0.27 -51.10
N GLY A 40 17.84 0.09 -51.37
CA GLY A 40 18.71 -0.76 -50.56
C GLY A 40 18.86 -0.27 -49.11
N HIS A 41 19.01 1.05 -48.90
CA HIS A 41 19.06 1.64 -47.56
C HIS A 41 17.72 1.55 -46.82
N ALA A 42 16.60 1.80 -47.51
CA ALA A 42 15.27 1.65 -46.93
C ALA A 42 14.99 0.19 -46.50
N GLY A 43 15.42 -0.78 -47.31
CA GLY A 43 15.34 -2.20 -46.97
C GLY A 43 16.16 -2.57 -45.72
N MET A 44 17.42 -2.11 -45.62
CA MET A 44 18.26 -2.35 -44.43
C MET A 44 17.72 -1.68 -43.16
N LEU A 45 17.14 -0.48 -43.28
CA LEU A 45 16.52 0.23 -42.16
C LEU A 45 15.27 -0.54 -41.68
N GLY A 46 14.42 -0.99 -42.59
CA GLY A 46 13.25 -1.81 -42.27
C GLY A 46 13.62 -3.13 -41.59
N THR A 47 14.66 -3.84 -42.06
CA THR A 47 15.11 -5.09 -41.42
C THR A 47 15.67 -4.86 -40.02
N LYS A 48 16.41 -3.76 -39.80
CA LYS A 48 16.92 -3.42 -38.47
C LYS A 48 15.82 -3.04 -37.49
N GLU A 49 14.81 -2.32 -37.97
CA GLU A 49 13.64 -1.93 -37.17
C GLU A 49 12.78 -3.15 -36.79
N GLU A 50 12.62 -4.10 -37.71
CA GLU A 50 11.97 -5.38 -37.45
C GLU A 50 12.77 -6.26 -36.47
N GLU A 51 14.09 -6.34 -36.62
CA GLU A 51 14.97 -7.07 -35.69
C GLU A 51 14.98 -6.46 -34.29
N PHE A 52 14.96 -5.13 -34.19
CA PHE A 52 14.82 -4.41 -32.91
C PHE A 52 13.48 -4.69 -32.24
N SER A 53 12.37 -4.58 -32.99
CA SER A 53 11.03 -4.87 -32.47
C SER A 53 10.89 -6.33 -32.01
N ARG A 54 11.53 -7.28 -32.70
CA ARG A 54 11.59 -8.68 -32.27
C ARG A 54 12.44 -8.89 -31.02
N ALA A 55 13.58 -8.20 -30.91
CA ALA A 55 14.41 -8.24 -29.70
C ALA A 55 13.68 -7.65 -28.48
N GLU A 56 12.92 -6.57 -28.69
CA GLU A 56 12.04 -5.97 -27.67
C GLU A 56 10.94 -6.94 -27.24
N SER A 57 10.20 -7.51 -28.20
CA SER A 57 9.18 -8.53 -27.92
C SER A 57 9.77 -9.72 -27.16
N ALA A 58 10.96 -10.21 -27.55
CA ALA A 58 11.63 -11.30 -26.86
C ALA A 58 11.99 -10.91 -25.41
N ALA A 59 12.48 -9.70 -25.18
CA ALA A 59 12.78 -9.21 -23.83
C ALA A 59 11.52 -9.11 -22.96
N GLU A 60 10.39 -8.64 -23.52
CA GLU A 60 9.08 -8.55 -22.85
C GLU A 60 8.52 -9.93 -22.50
N ASP A 61 8.52 -10.85 -23.47
CA ASP A 61 8.13 -12.25 -23.28
C ASP A 61 9.02 -12.94 -22.23
N GLY A 62 10.32 -12.61 -22.24
CA GLY A 62 11.28 -13.05 -21.24
C GLY A 62 10.90 -12.58 -19.84
N LEU A 63 10.51 -11.32 -19.64
CA LEU A 63 10.03 -10.85 -18.34
C LEU A 63 8.70 -11.50 -17.95
N ALA A 64 7.76 -11.64 -18.88
CA ALA A 64 6.49 -12.30 -18.60
C ALA A 64 6.66 -13.77 -18.21
N TRP A 65 7.62 -14.46 -18.82
CA TRP A 65 8.01 -15.82 -18.41
C TRP A 65 8.64 -15.81 -17.01
N PHE A 66 9.56 -14.88 -16.75
CA PHE A 66 10.19 -14.74 -15.44
C PHE A 66 9.16 -14.50 -14.34
N ASP A 67 8.17 -13.63 -14.56
CA ASP A 67 7.08 -13.38 -13.60
C ASP A 67 6.38 -14.68 -13.20
N ARG A 68 6.02 -15.52 -14.19
CA ARG A 68 5.36 -16.80 -13.96
C ARG A 68 6.24 -17.78 -13.21
N ALA A 69 7.50 -17.91 -13.63
CA ALA A 69 8.47 -18.81 -13.01
C ALA A 69 8.79 -18.39 -11.57
N LEU A 70 9.01 -17.09 -11.33
CA LEU A 70 9.22 -16.53 -10.00
C LEU A 70 8.05 -16.84 -9.08
N ASN A 71 6.82 -16.57 -9.55
CA ASN A 71 5.64 -16.82 -8.74
C ASN A 71 5.47 -18.31 -8.38
N ALA A 72 5.77 -19.22 -9.33
CA ALA A 72 5.75 -20.66 -9.10
C ALA A 72 6.80 -21.11 -8.06
N GLU A 73 8.05 -20.65 -8.21
CA GLU A 73 9.14 -20.97 -7.30
C GLU A 73 8.89 -20.45 -5.88
N LEU A 74 8.46 -19.20 -5.75
CA LEU A 74 8.16 -18.60 -4.44
C LEU A 74 6.97 -19.28 -3.75
N SER A 75 5.94 -19.63 -4.50
CA SER A 75 4.77 -20.38 -3.96
C SER A 75 5.19 -21.75 -3.42
N GLY A 76 6.19 -22.39 -4.03
CA GLY A 76 6.73 -23.67 -3.59
C GLY A 76 7.50 -23.62 -2.26
N LEU A 77 7.89 -22.43 -1.78
CA LEU A 77 8.64 -22.29 -0.53
C LEU A 77 7.78 -22.48 0.72
N GLY A 78 6.46 -22.32 0.62
CA GLY A 78 5.56 -22.33 1.78
C GLY A 78 5.89 -21.20 2.76
N ASN A 79 5.68 -21.43 4.06
CA ASN A 79 5.97 -20.44 5.09
C ASN A 79 7.48 -20.33 5.32
N VAL A 80 8.01 -19.10 5.23
CA VAL A 80 9.42 -18.79 5.41
C VAL A 80 9.58 -17.83 6.58
N TYR A 81 10.54 -18.10 7.47
CA TYR A 81 10.88 -17.20 8.56
C TYR A 81 11.78 -16.06 8.04
N PRO A 82 11.63 -14.82 8.55
CA PRO A 82 12.39 -13.67 8.07
C PRO A 82 13.92 -13.86 8.09
N ASP A 83 14.46 -14.54 9.09
CA ASP A 83 15.89 -14.84 9.26
C ASP A 83 16.45 -15.84 8.24
N THR A 84 15.59 -16.69 7.66
CA THR A 84 15.96 -17.68 6.64
C THR A 84 15.53 -17.27 5.23
N ALA A 85 14.84 -16.15 5.09
CA ALA A 85 14.20 -15.74 3.84
C ALA A 85 15.21 -15.51 2.71
N GLU A 86 16.33 -14.81 2.98
CA GLU A 86 17.33 -14.49 1.94
C GLU A 86 17.86 -15.73 1.23
N ALA A 87 18.32 -16.72 2.00
CA ALA A 87 18.91 -17.94 1.46
C ALA A 87 17.90 -18.69 0.58
N ARG A 88 16.65 -18.81 1.04
CA ARG A 88 15.59 -19.51 0.30
C ARG A 88 15.17 -18.76 -0.96
N ILE A 89 15.10 -17.43 -0.92
CA ILE A 89 14.84 -16.60 -2.11
C ILE A 89 15.96 -16.79 -3.14
N ARG A 90 17.22 -16.69 -2.69
CA ARG A 90 18.38 -16.78 -3.58
C ARG A 90 18.43 -18.13 -4.30
N GLU A 91 18.10 -19.20 -3.59
CA GLU A 91 18.00 -20.55 -4.16
C GLU A 91 16.85 -20.65 -5.18
N ALA A 92 15.68 -20.10 -4.86
CA ALA A 92 14.52 -20.05 -5.77
C ALA A 92 14.82 -19.27 -7.06
N VAL A 93 15.40 -18.07 -6.94
CA VAL A 93 15.76 -17.24 -8.10
C VAL A 93 16.82 -17.91 -8.96
N ALA A 94 17.79 -18.61 -8.36
CA ALA A 94 18.85 -19.31 -9.11
C ALA A 94 18.33 -20.48 -9.98
N ARG A 95 17.13 -21.01 -9.69
CA ARG A 95 16.50 -22.06 -10.51
C ARG A 95 15.78 -21.51 -11.75
N ILE A 96 15.57 -20.20 -11.82
CA ILE A 96 14.83 -19.56 -12.91
C ILE A 96 15.78 -19.28 -14.08
N ALA A 97 15.67 -20.06 -15.15
CA ALA A 97 16.44 -19.89 -16.39
C ALA A 97 15.50 -19.76 -17.59
N PRO A 98 15.77 -18.85 -18.55
CA PRO A 98 14.90 -18.66 -19.70
C PRO A 98 14.85 -19.94 -20.56
N PRO A 99 13.70 -20.29 -21.16
CA PRO A 99 13.64 -21.35 -22.15
C PRO A 99 14.61 -21.05 -23.31
N PRO A 100 15.39 -22.04 -23.79
CA PRO A 100 16.38 -21.83 -24.85
C PRO A 100 15.80 -21.21 -26.13
N GLU A 101 14.52 -21.46 -26.39
CA GLU A 101 13.79 -21.05 -27.59
C GLU A 101 13.43 -19.55 -27.60
N MET A 102 13.48 -18.86 -26.46
CA MET A 102 13.11 -17.43 -26.37
C MET A 102 14.22 -16.47 -26.81
N GLY A 103 15.48 -16.93 -26.92
CA GLY A 103 16.61 -16.05 -27.26
C GLY A 103 16.87 -14.95 -26.21
N THR A 104 16.50 -15.22 -24.96
CA THR A 104 16.60 -14.29 -23.84
C THR A 104 17.69 -14.69 -22.85
N ARG A 105 18.30 -13.70 -22.20
CA ARG A 105 19.23 -13.88 -21.09
C ARG A 105 18.75 -13.09 -19.87
N TYR A 106 18.90 -13.67 -18.68
CA TYR A 106 18.62 -12.98 -17.42
C TYR A 106 19.90 -12.60 -16.69
N GLU A 107 19.91 -11.40 -16.15
CA GLU A 107 20.84 -10.97 -15.10
C GLU A 107 20.01 -10.61 -13.86
N THR A 108 20.38 -11.17 -12.70
CA THR A 108 19.64 -10.98 -11.46
C THR A 108 20.53 -10.43 -10.36
N ASP A 109 20.00 -9.49 -9.59
CA ASP A 109 20.66 -8.88 -8.44
C ASP A 109 19.67 -8.81 -7.28
N LEU A 110 19.97 -9.55 -6.20
CA LEU A 110 19.16 -9.61 -5.00
C LEU A 110 19.87 -8.87 -3.88
N ARG A 111 19.20 -7.88 -3.31
CA ARG A 111 19.72 -7.08 -2.19
C ARG A 111 18.68 -6.94 -1.08
N PRO A 112 19.09 -6.82 0.18
CA PRO A 112 18.17 -6.44 1.24
C PRO A 112 17.60 -5.06 0.98
N ALA A 113 16.30 -4.88 1.23
CA ALA A 113 15.62 -3.59 1.09
C ALA A 113 16.00 -2.60 2.21
N SER A 114 16.47 -3.12 3.35
CA SER A 114 16.92 -2.33 4.50
C SER A 114 18.19 -2.92 5.12
N ALA A 115 19.07 -2.05 5.64
CA ALA A 115 20.37 -2.40 6.23
C ALA A 115 20.30 -2.70 7.75
N GLY A 116 19.11 -3.02 8.29
CA GLY A 116 18.89 -3.29 9.72
C GLY A 116 19.11 -4.75 10.15
N ASN A 117 18.85 -5.04 11.43
CA ASN A 117 18.93 -6.40 12.01
C ASN A 117 17.89 -7.33 11.36
N GLY A 118 18.30 -8.03 10.30
CA GLY A 118 17.49 -8.98 9.54
C GLY A 118 16.66 -8.30 8.44
N PRO A 119 16.99 -8.48 7.14
CA PRO A 119 16.18 -7.90 6.08
C PRO A 119 14.84 -8.62 5.96
N GLN A 120 13.76 -7.91 6.31
CA GLN A 120 12.37 -8.39 6.23
C GLN A 120 11.80 -8.32 4.79
N SER A 121 12.50 -7.63 3.91
CA SER A 121 12.15 -7.41 2.52
C SER A 121 13.41 -7.36 1.65
N TYR A 122 13.29 -7.79 0.40
CA TYR A 122 14.39 -7.88 -0.54
C TYR A 122 14.01 -7.23 -1.87
N LEU A 123 14.97 -6.55 -2.50
CA LEU A 123 14.84 -6.02 -3.84
C LEU A 123 15.53 -6.98 -4.80
N LEU A 124 14.75 -7.57 -5.71
CA LEU A 124 15.26 -8.36 -6.81
C LEU A 124 15.19 -7.51 -8.08
N THR A 125 16.34 -7.19 -8.66
CA THR A 125 16.41 -6.57 -9.98
C THR A 125 16.67 -7.65 -11.01
N VAL A 126 15.87 -7.68 -12.08
CA VAL A 126 15.99 -8.63 -13.18
C VAL A 126 16.11 -7.85 -14.47
N THR A 127 17.20 -8.07 -15.20
CA THR A 127 17.37 -7.58 -16.56
C THR A 127 17.13 -8.74 -17.51
N SER A 128 16.09 -8.63 -18.32
CA SER A 128 15.79 -9.54 -19.43
C SER A 128 16.31 -8.92 -20.71
N THR A 129 17.24 -9.61 -21.36
CA THR A 129 17.87 -9.14 -22.59
C THR A 129 17.50 -10.07 -23.74
N GLY A 130 16.73 -9.55 -24.70
CA GLY A 130 16.37 -10.25 -25.93
C GLY A 130 17.43 -9.97 -27.00
N ASN A 131 17.90 -11.01 -27.69
CA ASN A 131 18.88 -10.88 -28.77
C ASN A 131 18.35 -11.54 -30.05
N VAL A 132 18.15 -10.74 -31.10
CA VAL A 132 17.74 -11.23 -32.41
C VAL A 132 18.72 -10.70 -33.46
N ARG A 133 19.57 -11.59 -33.99
CA ARG A 133 20.50 -11.32 -35.11
C ARG A 133 21.43 -10.11 -34.90
N GLY A 134 21.79 -9.81 -33.65
CA GLY A 134 22.71 -8.71 -33.30
C GLY A 134 22.02 -7.41 -32.90
N SER A 135 20.68 -7.33 -32.96
CA SER A 135 19.90 -6.34 -32.22
C SER A 135 19.63 -6.87 -30.81
N GLU A 136 19.97 -6.07 -29.81
CA GLU A 136 19.84 -6.41 -28.40
C GLU A 136 18.99 -5.35 -27.70
N VAL A 137 17.96 -5.78 -26.99
CA VAL A 137 17.08 -4.91 -26.19
C VAL A 137 17.02 -5.45 -24.78
N SER A 138 17.23 -4.59 -23.80
CA SER A 138 17.22 -4.97 -22.38
C SER A 138 16.06 -4.29 -21.66
N LEU A 139 15.35 -5.07 -20.84
CA LEU A 139 14.28 -4.59 -19.96
C LEU A 139 14.66 -4.92 -18.53
N THR A 140 14.71 -3.91 -17.68
CA THR A 140 15.00 -4.08 -16.25
C THR A 140 13.72 -3.93 -15.45
N ARG A 141 13.41 -4.94 -14.63
CA ARG A 141 12.29 -4.92 -13.69
C ARG A 141 12.79 -5.10 -12.27
N THR A 142 12.29 -4.27 -11.36
CA THR A 142 12.57 -4.39 -9.93
C THR A 142 11.35 -4.97 -9.22
N TYR A 143 11.58 -6.03 -8.46
CA TYR A 143 10.59 -6.69 -7.60
C TYR A 143 10.93 -6.44 -6.15
N LEU A 144 9.91 -6.22 -5.34
CA LEU A 144 9.94 -6.39 -3.90
C LEU A 144 9.54 -7.82 -3.56
N LEU A 145 10.38 -8.51 -2.81
CA LEU A 145 10.12 -9.82 -2.24
C LEU A 145 9.98 -9.69 -0.73
N THR A 146 8.86 -10.10 -0.16
CA THR A 146 8.59 -9.89 1.27
C THR A 146 7.73 -11.00 1.86
N THR A 147 7.90 -11.27 3.16
CA THR A 147 7.00 -12.13 3.93
C THR A 147 5.82 -11.36 4.52
N VAL A 148 5.82 -10.02 4.38
CA VAL A 148 4.69 -9.17 4.77
C VAL A 148 3.45 -9.59 4.00
N ALA A 149 2.31 -9.61 4.69
CA ALA A 149 1.05 -10.03 4.11
C ALA A 149 0.56 -9.09 3.00
N GLU A 150 -0.24 -9.63 2.08
CA GLU A 150 -0.70 -8.91 0.87
C GLU A 150 -1.49 -7.65 1.18
N GLN A 151 -2.19 -7.65 2.31
CA GLN A 151 -2.98 -6.53 2.80
C GLN A 151 -2.17 -5.25 2.93
N PHE A 152 -0.86 -5.37 3.18
CA PHE A 152 0.03 -4.24 3.34
C PHE A 152 0.70 -3.81 2.03
N LEU A 153 0.40 -4.48 0.91
CA LEU A 153 1.00 -4.20 -0.40
C LEU A 153 0.19 -3.20 -1.25
N TYR A 154 -0.95 -2.72 -0.76
CA TYR A 154 -1.89 -1.88 -1.49
C TYR A 154 -2.34 -0.70 -0.62
N ALA A 155 -2.78 0.39 -1.26
CA ALA A 155 -3.51 1.43 -0.55
C ALA A 155 -4.79 0.85 0.07
N PHE A 156 -5.38 -0.09 -0.66
CA PHE A 156 -6.69 -0.61 -0.37
C PHE A 156 -6.85 -2.08 -0.77
N VAL A 157 -7.31 -2.90 0.17
CA VAL A 157 -7.66 -4.31 -0.08
C VAL A 157 -9.01 -4.63 0.53
N THR A 158 -9.87 -5.30 -0.22
CA THR A 158 -11.05 -5.95 0.35
C THR A 158 -11.24 -7.32 -0.29
N ASP A 159 -11.55 -8.35 0.50
CA ASP A 159 -11.90 -9.68 -0.03
C ASP A 159 -13.39 -9.77 -0.42
N GLY A 160 -14.21 -8.89 0.17
CA GLY A 160 -15.61 -8.64 -0.12
C GLY A 160 -15.83 -7.28 -0.77
N ASP A 161 -16.82 -6.54 -0.31
CA ASP A 161 -17.34 -5.38 -1.03
C ASP A 161 -16.53 -4.10 -0.73
N LEU A 162 -16.36 -3.26 -1.76
CA LEU A 162 -15.85 -1.90 -1.65
C LEU A 162 -16.97 -0.91 -1.96
N THR A 163 -17.34 -0.10 -0.97
CA THR A 163 -18.31 0.99 -1.14
C THR A 163 -17.64 2.35 -0.96
N LEU A 164 -17.62 3.14 -2.03
CA LEU A 164 -17.11 4.50 -2.06
C LEU A 164 -18.29 5.48 -2.08
N ASN A 165 -18.67 5.99 -0.91
CA ASN A 165 -19.72 6.98 -0.74
C ASN A 165 -19.12 8.39 -0.72
N GLY A 166 -19.44 9.17 -1.74
CA GLY A 166 -18.95 10.52 -1.92
C GLY A 166 -17.56 10.54 -2.55
N ALA A 167 -16.68 11.37 -2.01
CA ALA A 167 -15.47 11.80 -2.70
C ALA A 167 -14.16 11.47 -1.95
N PRO A 168 -13.85 10.20 -1.62
CA PRO A 168 -12.52 9.81 -1.15
C PRO A 168 -11.45 10.08 -2.21
N TYR A 169 -10.24 10.40 -1.79
CA TYR A 169 -9.08 10.54 -2.67
C TYR A 169 -8.03 9.50 -2.31
N VAL A 170 -7.76 8.56 -3.22
CA VAL A 170 -6.84 7.44 -2.99
C VAL A 170 -5.68 7.53 -3.97
N VAL A 171 -4.46 7.42 -3.45
CA VAL A 171 -3.22 7.31 -4.21
C VAL A 171 -2.57 5.98 -3.89
N GLY A 172 -2.54 5.09 -4.87
CA GLY A 172 -2.02 3.73 -4.76
C GLY A 172 -2.99 2.70 -5.32
N ASP A 173 -2.52 1.46 -5.39
CA ASP A 173 -3.28 0.37 -5.99
C ASP A 173 -4.42 -0.11 -5.09
N VAL A 174 -5.50 -0.58 -5.72
CA VAL A 174 -6.74 -1.04 -5.10
C VAL A 174 -7.03 -2.47 -5.55
N LEU A 175 -7.21 -3.37 -4.58
CA LEU A 175 -7.65 -4.75 -4.81
C LEU A 175 -9.06 -4.94 -4.24
N VAL A 176 -10.01 -5.34 -5.10
CA VAL A 176 -11.41 -5.57 -4.73
C VAL A 176 -11.82 -7.00 -5.07
N GLY A 177 -12.04 -7.84 -4.06
CA GLY A 177 -12.44 -9.23 -4.22
C GLY A 177 -13.94 -9.44 -4.49
N GLY A 178 -14.79 -8.51 -4.03
CA GLY A 178 -16.24 -8.52 -4.18
C GLY A 178 -16.77 -7.41 -5.07
N LYS A 179 -17.90 -6.81 -4.68
CA LYS A 179 -18.58 -5.77 -5.45
C LYS A 179 -17.94 -4.41 -5.20
N LEU A 180 -17.57 -3.72 -6.29
CA LEU A 180 -17.26 -2.29 -6.27
C LEU A 180 -18.55 -1.48 -6.44
N THR A 181 -18.83 -0.58 -5.50
CA THR A 181 -19.94 0.37 -5.55
C THR A 181 -19.41 1.79 -5.41
N THR A 182 -19.79 2.68 -6.33
CA THR A 182 -19.49 4.11 -6.22
C THR A 182 -20.78 4.93 -6.16
N SER A 183 -20.78 5.95 -5.32
CA SER A 183 -21.91 6.86 -5.14
C SER A 183 -21.41 8.29 -4.99
N PRO A 184 -22.10 9.30 -5.55
CA PRO A 184 -21.71 10.69 -5.36
C PRO A 184 -22.21 11.25 -4.02
N TYR A 185 -22.87 10.43 -3.19
CA TYR A 185 -23.42 10.83 -1.91
C TYR A 185 -22.51 10.39 -0.76
N ALA A 186 -22.09 11.34 0.07
CA ALA A 186 -21.47 11.03 1.35
C ALA A 186 -22.56 10.63 2.36
N GLN A 187 -22.42 9.49 3.03
CA GLN A 187 -23.36 9.04 4.07
C GLN A 187 -22.77 9.27 5.46
N TYR A 188 -23.54 9.86 6.37
CA TYR A 188 -23.05 10.16 7.72
C TYR A 188 -24.16 10.09 8.76
N ILE A 189 -23.76 10.06 10.02
CA ILE A 189 -24.68 10.05 11.16
C ILE A 189 -24.53 11.38 11.89
N TRP A 190 -25.61 12.17 11.92
CA TRP A 190 -25.74 13.38 12.74
C TRP A 190 -27.12 13.40 13.38
N GLY A 191 -27.21 12.80 14.57
CA GLY A 191 -28.46 12.42 15.25
C GLY A 191 -29.22 11.28 14.56
N LYS A 192 -29.32 11.32 13.22
CA LYS A 192 -29.88 10.28 12.35
C LYS A 192 -28.99 10.08 11.13
N GLN A 193 -29.23 9.01 10.37
CA GLN A 193 -28.57 8.79 9.08
C GLN A 193 -28.97 9.90 8.09
N ARG A 194 -27.97 10.47 7.42
CA ARG A 194 -28.09 11.52 6.41
C ARG A 194 -27.20 11.21 5.21
N ASP A 195 -27.51 11.83 4.09
CA ASP A 195 -26.65 11.86 2.92
C ASP A 195 -26.56 13.26 2.33
N HIS A 196 -25.44 13.57 1.68
CA HIS A 196 -25.23 14.83 0.97
C HIS A 196 -24.54 14.58 -0.37
N LEU A 197 -24.97 15.28 -1.43
CA LEU A 197 -24.36 15.16 -2.75
C LEU A 197 -23.02 15.87 -2.76
N VAL A 198 -21.94 15.11 -2.92
CA VAL A 198 -20.55 15.63 -2.88
C VAL A 198 -19.74 15.32 -4.13
N GLY A 199 -20.29 14.52 -5.04
CA GLY A 199 -19.60 13.99 -6.22
C GLY A 199 -18.82 12.71 -5.92
N TYR A 200 -18.24 12.11 -6.96
CA TYR A 200 -17.55 10.82 -6.87
C TYR A 200 -16.11 10.92 -6.37
N GLY A 201 -15.60 9.80 -5.86
CA GLY A 201 -14.20 9.64 -5.47
C GLY A 201 -13.22 9.65 -6.63
N ALA A 202 -11.94 9.74 -6.27
CA ALA A 202 -10.81 9.71 -7.18
C ALA A 202 -9.82 8.65 -6.72
N VAL A 203 -9.34 7.84 -7.65
CA VAL A 203 -8.33 6.81 -7.40
C VAL A 203 -7.21 6.98 -8.42
N ARG A 204 -6.04 7.41 -7.94
CA ARG A 204 -4.81 7.48 -8.73
C ARG A 204 -3.96 6.24 -8.44
N GLY A 205 -4.24 5.19 -9.20
CA GLY A 205 -3.56 3.90 -9.10
C GLY A 205 -4.30 2.85 -9.92
N SER A 206 -3.92 1.59 -9.75
CA SER A 206 -4.53 0.50 -10.49
C SER A 206 -5.69 -0.14 -9.72
N LEU A 207 -6.73 -0.56 -10.42
CA LEU A 207 -7.82 -1.39 -9.88
C LEU A 207 -7.65 -2.83 -10.35
N SER A 208 -7.49 -3.75 -9.41
CA SER A 208 -7.50 -5.20 -9.65
C SER A 208 -8.76 -5.81 -9.03
N THR A 209 -9.51 -6.60 -9.80
CA THR A 209 -10.69 -7.30 -9.31
C THR A 209 -10.99 -8.56 -10.13
N PRO A 210 -11.53 -9.64 -9.54
CA PRO A 210 -12.05 -10.79 -10.28
C PRO A 210 -13.40 -10.53 -10.94
N ARG A 211 -14.05 -9.39 -10.67
CA ARG A 211 -15.36 -9.07 -11.24
C ARG A 211 -15.25 -8.35 -12.58
N THR A 212 -16.29 -8.49 -13.39
CA THR A 212 -16.39 -7.89 -14.72
C THR A 212 -17.34 -6.69 -14.74
N ASP A 213 -17.83 -6.27 -13.58
CA ASP A 213 -18.88 -5.27 -13.39
C ASP A 213 -18.69 -4.49 -12.09
N PHE A 214 -19.24 -3.28 -12.03
CA PHE A 214 -19.35 -2.48 -10.82
C PHE A 214 -20.72 -1.79 -10.75
N VAL A 215 -21.09 -1.32 -9.56
CA VAL A 215 -22.36 -0.60 -9.36
C VAL A 215 -22.11 0.88 -9.24
N LEU A 216 -22.80 1.62 -10.09
CA LEU A 216 -22.89 3.07 -10.09
C LEU A 216 -24.21 3.49 -9.44
N VAL A 217 -24.14 4.28 -8.38
CA VAL A 217 -25.29 5.04 -7.86
C VAL A 217 -25.24 6.43 -8.47
N ASP A 218 -26.27 6.88 -9.18
CA ASP A 218 -26.30 8.22 -9.79
C ASP A 218 -26.84 9.31 -8.85
N GLU A 219 -26.88 10.56 -9.32
CA GLU A 219 -27.45 11.72 -8.60
C GLU A 219 -28.97 11.64 -8.39
N ARG A 220 -29.65 10.66 -8.99
CA ARG A 220 -31.06 10.35 -8.72
C ARG A 220 -31.21 9.18 -7.75
N LYS A 221 -30.09 8.72 -7.17
CA LYS A 221 -29.96 7.54 -6.31
C LYS A 221 -30.37 6.23 -7.03
N SER A 222 -30.35 6.22 -8.36
CA SER A 222 -30.59 5.02 -9.16
C SER A 222 -29.33 4.16 -9.18
N GLN A 223 -29.48 2.87 -8.94
CA GLN A 223 -28.39 1.90 -9.02
C GLN A 223 -28.35 1.25 -10.39
N THR A 224 -27.21 1.34 -11.05
CA THR A 224 -26.95 0.70 -12.35
C THR A 224 -25.73 -0.21 -12.23
N VAL A 225 -25.86 -1.45 -12.69
CA VAL A 225 -24.71 -2.36 -12.86
C VAL A 225 -24.10 -2.09 -14.23
N LEU A 226 -22.82 -1.74 -14.28
CA LEU A 226 -22.09 -1.42 -15.51
C LEU A 226 -20.93 -2.40 -15.71
N PRO A 227 -20.64 -2.81 -16.97
CA PRO A 227 -19.41 -3.53 -17.29
C PRO A 227 -18.18 -2.75 -16.86
N LEU A 228 -17.17 -3.46 -16.36
CA LEU A 228 -15.91 -2.87 -15.90
C LEU A 228 -15.02 -2.52 -17.09
N THR A 229 -15.21 -1.32 -17.63
CA THR A 229 -14.39 -0.72 -18.69
C THR A 229 -13.87 0.64 -18.22
N SER A 230 -12.76 1.11 -18.80
CA SER A 230 -12.22 2.44 -18.51
C SER A 230 -13.26 3.55 -18.70
N ASP A 231 -14.07 3.46 -19.76
CA ASP A 231 -15.14 4.43 -20.05
C ASP A 231 -16.25 4.41 -19.00
N ASN A 232 -16.67 3.23 -18.54
CA ASN A 232 -17.70 3.15 -17.51
C ASN A 232 -17.15 3.59 -16.15
N LEU A 233 -15.90 3.27 -15.82
CA LEU A 233 -15.25 3.77 -14.61
C LEU A 233 -15.19 5.30 -14.59
N ALA A 234 -14.93 5.95 -15.73
CA ALA A 234 -14.96 7.41 -15.83
C ALA A 234 -16.33 8.03 -15.48
N ARG A 235 -17.43 7.26 -15.47
CA ARG A 235 -18.75 7.73 -15.03
C ARG A 235 -18.95 7.67 -13.52
N GLY A 236 -18.20 6.82 -12.82
CA GLY A 236 -18.33 6.56 -11.39
C GLY A 236 -17.19 7.09 -10.53
N PHE A 237 -16.25 7.82 -11.14
CA PHE A 237 -15.09 8.39 -10.50
C PHE A 237 -14.81 9.78 -11.08
N ALA A 238 -14.40 10.73 -10.23
CA ALA A 238 -13.87 12.02 -10.68
C ALA A 238 -12.50 11.85 -11.36
N GLN A 239 -11.72 10.87 -10.90
CA GLN A 239 -10.50 10.40 -11.54
C GLN A 239 -10.49 8.87 -11.48
N PRO A 240 -10.74 8.16 -12.60
CA PRO A 240 -10.87 6.71 -12.59
C PRO A 240 -9.51 6.02 -12.42
N PRO A 241 -9.48 4.87 -11.72
CA PRO A 241 -8.28 4.03 -11.68
C PRO A 241 -8.00 3.40 -13.04
N THR A 242 -6.75 3.01 -13.28
CA THR A 242 -6.37 2.19 -14.42
C THR A 242 -6.68 0.73 -14.15
N LEU A 243 -7.29 0.02 -15.09
CA LEU A 243 -7.53 -1.42 -14.91
C LEU A 243 -6.22 -2.21 -14.94
N ALA A 244 -5.99 -3.02 -13.93
CA ALA A 244 -4.88 -3.97 -13.86
C ALA A 244 -5.39 -5.41 -14.09
N PRO A 245 -4.49 -6.35 -14.44
CA PRO A 245 -4.82 -7.76 -14.55
C PRO A 245 -5.52 -8.27 -13.29
N SER A 246 -6.55 -9.09 -13.51
CA SER A 246 -7.31 -9.68 -12.42
C SER A 246 -6.41 -10.49 -11.49
N ARG A 247 -6.54 -10.26 -10.19
CA ARG A 247 -5.85 -11.03 -9.14
C ARG A 247 -6.87 -11.78 -8.29
N ALA A 248 -6.43 -12.90 -7.72
CA ALA A 248 -7.20 -13.66 -6.75
C ALA A 248 -7.48 -12.82 -5.49
N LYS A 249 -8.43 -13.28 -4.67
CA LYS A 249 -8.78 -12.63 -3.41
C LYS A 249 -7.61 -12.68 -2.43
N ALA A 250 -7.45 -11.61 -1.65
CA ALA A 250 -6.49 -11.58 -0.55
C ALA A 250 -6.86 -12.63 0.52
N VAL A 251 -5.84 -13.30 1.07
CA VAL A 251 -6.01 -14.32 2.12
C VAL A 251 -6.13 -13.64 3.49
N PRO A 252 -7.23 -13.79 4.23
CA PRO A 252 -7.40 -13.15 5.54
C PRO A 252 -6.29 -13.49 6.54
N LEU A 253 -5.95 -12.54 7.39
CA LEU A 253 -4.99 -12.72 8.49
C LEU A 253 -5.64 -13.47 9.65
N ASP A 254 -4.88 -14.40 10.26
CA ASP A 254 -5.29 -15.14 11.46
C ASP A 254 -5.10 -14.30 12.74
N VAL A 255 -5.81 -13.16 12.83
CA VAL A 255 -5.76 -12.24 13.99
C VAL A 255 -6.13 -12.98 15.27
N ARG A 256 -7.22 -13.75 15.23
CA ARG A 256 -7.69 -14.53 16.38
C ARG A 256 -6.65 -15.55 16.86
N GLY A 257 -6.00 -16.27 15.95
CA GLY A 257 -4.95 -17.22 16.31
C GLY A 257 -3.73 -16.56 16.90
N GLU A 258 -3.34 -15.37 16.44
CA GLU A 258 -2.25 -14.59 17.05
C GLU A 258 -2.59 -14.17 18.49
N VAL A 259 -3.79 -13.66 18.73
CA VAL A 259 -4.24 -13.31 20.08
C VAL A 259 -4.31 -14.54 20.99
N ALA A 260 -4.75 -15.69 20.47
CA ALA A 260 -4.76 -16.95 21.21
C ALA A 260 -3.35 -17.46 21.56
N ARG A 261 -2.38 -17.31 20.65
CA ARG A 261 -0.96 -17.61 20.92
C ARG A 261 -0.41 -16.75 22.05
N ALA A 262 -0.67 -15.43 22.00
CA ALA A 262 -0.26 -14.51 23.05
C ALA A 262 -0.90 -14.84 24.41
N ARG A 263 -2.18 -15.21 24.42
CA ARG A 263 -2.90 -15.68 25.63
C ARG A 263 -2.25 -16.90 26.28
N ALA A 264 -1.73 -17.83 25.48
CA ALA A 264 -1.08 -19.03 25.99
C ALA A 264 0.33 -18.76 26.56
N ASN A 265 0.96 -17.64 26.19
CA ASN A 265 2.32 -17.28 26.59
C ASN A 265 2.37 -16.58 27.96
N VAL A 266 1.86 -17.24 29.00
CA VAL A 266 1.90 -16.72 30.38
C VAL A 266 3.34 -16.82 30.91
N PRO A 267 3.95 -15.72 31.39
CA PRO A 267 5.33 -15.75 31.88
C PRO A 267 5.44 -16.57 33.18
N PRO A 268 6.53 -17.33 33.38
CA PRO A 268 6.74 -18.09 34.61
C PRO A 268 6.95 -17.15 35.82
N THR A 269 6.39 -17.52 36.97
CA THR A 269 6.36 -16.67 38.17
C THR A 269 7.51 -16.93 39.16
N ALA A 270 8.27 -18.01 39.00
CA ALA A 270 9.26 -18.47 39.98
C ALA A 270 10.32 -17.42 40.32
N ASP A 271 10.74 -16.61 39.33
CA ASP A 271 11.81 -15.61 39.47
C ASP A 271 11.29 -14.16 39.55
N MET A 272 9.96 -13.97 39.69
CA MET A 272 9.34 -12.65 39.73
C MET A 272 9.30 -12.06 41.14
N ALA A 273 9.53 -10.75 41.24
CA ALA A 273 9.17 -9.99 42.43
C ALA A 273 7.64 -9.94 42.55
N VAL A 274 7.11 -10.27 43.74
CA VAL A 274 5.67 -10.26 43.98
C VAL A 274 5.26 -8.94 44.62
N LEU A 275 4.40 -8.17 43.94
CA LEU A 275 3.73 -7.00 44.50
C LEU A 275 2.37 -7.43 45.06
N SER A 276 2.27 -7.44 46.39
CA SER A 276 1.02 -7.74 47.09
C SER A 276 0.26 -6.45 47.38
N CYS A 277 -1.01 -6.41 47.02
CA CYS A 277 -1.85 -5.24 47.26
C CYS A 277 -2.27 -5.18 48.74
N PRO A 278 -2.67 -3.99 49.24
CA PRO A 278 -3.17 -3.85 50.61
C PRO A 278 -4.34 -4.80 50.88
N LEU A 279 -4.49 -5.32 52.11
CA LEU A 279 -5.56 -6.28 52.45
C LEU A 279 -6.99 -5.77 52.19
N TRP A 280 -7.19 -4.45 52.14
CA TRP A 280 -8.47 -3.81 51.88
C TRP A 280 -8.69 -3.44 50.40
N SER A 281 -7.73 -3.69 49.50
CA SER A 281 -7.81 -3.30 48.09
C SER A 281 -7.22 -4.37 47.17
N TYR A 282 -7.96 -4.68 46.10
CA TYR A 282 -7.41 -5.49 45.02
C TYR A 282 -6.48 -4.69 44.09
N THR A 283 -6.26 -3.40 44.36
CA THR A 283 -5.43 -2.52 43.54
C THR A 283 -4.13 -2.18 44.25
N CYS A 284 -3.03 -2.48 43.57
CA CYS A 284 -1.68 -2.12 43.92
C CYS A 284 -1.35 -0.77 43.27
N GLU A 285 -1.44 0.30 44.05
CA GLU A 285 -1.09 1.64 43.58
C GLU A 285 0.42 1.89 43.69
N ILE A 286 1.05 2.30 42.58
CA ILE A 286 2.43 2.80 42.57
C ILE A 286 2.37 4.31 42.31
N THR A 287 2.62 5.09 43.36
CA THR A 287 2.55 6.57 43.33
C THR A 287 3.93 7.25 43.33
N LYS A 288 5.00 6.46 43.42
CA LYS A 288 6.40 6.91 43.37
C LYS A 288 7.16 6.05 42.38
N SER A 289 8.13 6.63 41.70
CA SER A 289 8.97 5.91 40.74
C SER A 289 9.63 4.69 41.39
N ALA A 290 9.58 3.56 40.69
CA ALA A 290 10.05 2.27 41.17
C ALA A 290 10.75 1.50 40.04
N ALA A 291 11.81 0.79 40.37
CA ALA A 291 12.51 -0.09 39.45
C ALA A 291 12.59 -1.49 40.05
N TYR A 292 12.09 -2.47 39.31
CA TYR A 292 12.14 -3.88 39.68
C TYR A 292 13.21 -4.54 38.81
N GLY A 293 14.33 -4.98 39.40
CA GLY A 293 15.44 -5.56 38.63
C GLY A 293 15.15 -6.92 37.97
N LYS A 294 14.06 -7.59 38.38
CA LYS A 294 13.57 -8.86 37.84
C LYS A 294 12.18 -8.68 37.22
N GLY A 295 11.51 -9.76 36.83
CA GLY A 295 10.09 -9.71 36.49
C GLY A 295 9.22 -9.27 37.67
N LEU A 296 8.01 -8.80 37.40
CA LEU A 296 7.06 -8.31 38.39
C LEU A 296 5.74 -9.08 38.26
N TRP A 297 5.28 -9.69 39.35
CA TRP A 297 3.96 -10.30 39.47
C TRP A 297 3.09 -9.49 40.43
N VAL A 298 2.02 -8.91 39.91
CA VAL A 298 1.00 -8.17 40.67
C VAL A 298 -0.20 -9.06 40.92
N ARG A 299 -0.44 -9.41 42.18
CA ARG A 299 -1.57 -10.25 42.62
C ARG A 299 -2.84 -9.40 42.79
N GLY A 300 -3.33 -8.84 41.68
CA GLY A 300 -4.46 -7.93 41.65
C GLY A 300 -4.36 -6.96 40.48
N ASN A 301 -5.00 -5.80 40.62
CA ASN A 301 -4.88 -4.70 39.66
C ASN A 301 -3.58 -3.94 39.90
N LEU A 302 -2.96 -3.47 38.82
CA LEU A 302 -1.82 -2.55 38.87
C LEU A 302 -2.30 -1.16 38.47
N HIS A 303 -2.12 -0.17 39.33
CA HIS A 303 -2.37 1.23 39.00
C HIS A 303 -1.08 2.04 39.14
N VAL A 304 -0.51 2.46 38.03
CA VAL A 304 0.63 3.37 38.00
C VAL A 304 0.09 4.80 37.98
N ARG A 305 0.25 5.50 39.10
CA ARG A 305 -0.44 6.76 39.39
C ARG A 305 0.55 7.91 39.58
N GLY A 306 0.14 9.09 39.12
CA GLY A 306 0.83 10.34 39.38
C GLY A 306 1.72 10.79 38.22
N ASN A 307 1.66 12.08 37.94
CA ASN A 307 2.50 12.72 36.92
C ASN A 307 3.98 12.61 37.31
N GLY A 308 4.81 12.11 36.40
CA GLY A 308 6.24 11.87 36.62
C GLY A 308 6.58 10.54 37.30
N THR A 309 5.58 9.72 37.66
CA THR A 309 5.82 8.37 38.19
C THR A 309 6.35 7.47 37.08
N LYS A 310 7.54 6.90 37.28
CA LYS A 310 8.16 5.94 36.36
C LYS A 310 8.32 4.57 37.00
N VAL A 311 7.70 3.55 36.41
CA VAL A 311 7.82 2.15 36.80
C VAL A 311 8.61 1.40 35.73
N VAL A 312 9.73 0.80 36.12
CA VAL A 312 10.56 -0.02 35.22
C VAL A 312 10.55 -1.46 35.73
N VAL A 313 10.14 -2.40 34.88
CA VAL A 313 10.21 -3.83 35.14
C VAL A 313 11.34 -4.41 34.30
N GLY A 314 12.39 -4.91 34.95
CA GLY A 314 13.60 -5.42 34.32
C GLY A 314 13.41 -6.76 33.60
N GLY A 315 12.35 -7.50 33.95
CA GLY A 315 11.94 -8.74 33.27
C GLY A 315 10.48 -8.69 32.81
N ASN A 316 9.83 -9.86 32.78
CA ASN A 316 8.43 -9.96 32.38
C ASN A 316 7.49 -9.33 33.40
N LEU A 317 6.35 -8.82 32.96
CA LEU A 317 5.27 -8.32 33.80
C LEU A 317 4.09 -9.30 33.78
N LEU A 318 3.53 -9.62 34.95
CA LEU A 318 2.28 -10.38 35.09
C LEU A 318 1.34 -9.61 36.03
N VAL A 319 0.14 -9.29 35.55
CA VAL A 319 -0.93 -8.63 36.31
C VAL A 319 -2.16 -9.55 36.30
N ASP A 320 -2.54 -10.06 37.47
CA ASP A 320 -3.72 -10.95 37.61
C ASP A 320 -5.06 -10.22 37.41
N GLY A 321 -5.06 -8.89 37.53
CA GLY A 321 -6.22 -8.03 37.37
C GLY A 321 -6.13 -7.11 36.16
N THR A 322 -6.57 -5.87 36.36
CA THR A 322 -6.56 -4.78 35.36
C THR A 322 -5.29 -3.94 35.48
N LEU A 323 -4.81 -3.41 34.36
CA LEU A 323 -3.75 -2.42 34.32
C LEU A 323 -4.34 -1.02 34.13
N THR A 324 -3.95 -0.06 34.96
CA THR A 324 -4.24 1.36 34.78
C THR A 324 -2.94 2.16 34.81
N VAL A 325 -2.73 3.03 33.82
CA VAL A 325 -1.59 3.95 33.76
C VAL A 325 -2.13 5.36 33.58
N ASP A 326 -1.97 6.21 34.59
CA ASP A 326 -2.47 7.59 34.56
C ASP A 326 -1.72 8.48 33.57
N ALA A 327 -2.34 9.61 33.22
CA ALA A 327 -1.69 10.68 32.46
C ALA A 327 -0.40 11.16 33.17
N GLY A 328 0.67 11.27 32.39
CA GLY A 328 2.01 11.63 32.88
C GLY A 328 2.76 10.52 33.63
N ALA A 329 2.16 9.34 33.84
CA ALA A 329 2.83 8.17 34.38
C ALA A 329 3.48 7.33 33.26
N SER A 330 4.48 6.52 33.61
CA SER A 330 5.17 5.64 32.66
C SER A 330 5.42 4.24 33.21
N LEU A 331 5.20 3.24 32.37
CA LEU A 331 5.47 1.83 32.59
C LEU A 331 6.37 1.30 31.47
N GLU A 332 7.59 0.90 31.83
CA GLU A 332 8.58 0.32 30.93
C GLU A 332 8.75 -1.17 31.30
N VAL A 333 8.51 -2.08 30.36
CA VAL A 333 8.71 -3.53 30.54
C VAL A 333 9.84 -3.99 29.64
N ARG A 334 10.96 -4.42 30.25
CA ARG A 334 12.17 -4.85 29.54
C ARG A 334 12.22 -6.34 29.23
N GLY A 335 11.27 -7.10 29.78
CA GLY A 335 11.09 -8.51 29.44
C GLY A 335 10.37 -8.69 28.10
N SER A 336 10.38 -9.93 27.62
CA SER A 336 9.71 -10.31 26.37
C SER A 336 8.19 -10.29 26.46
N VAL A 337 7.62 -10.39 27.67
CA VAL A 337 6.16 -10.50 27.88
C VAL A 337 5.65 -9.56 28.97
N ALA A 338 4.61 -8.80 28.65
CA ALA A 338 3.74 -8.13 29.62
C ALA A 338 2.33 -8.76 29.56
N TYR A 339 1.93 -9.50 30.58
CA TYR A 339 0.66 -10.23 30.60
C TYR A 339 -0.32 -9.59 31.58
N VAL A 340 -1.44 -9.07 31.08
CA VAL A 340 -2.55 -8.50 31.85
C VAL A 340 -3.78 -9.38 31.65
N LYS A 341 -4.27 -9.99 32.74
CA LYS A 341 -5.34 -11.00 32.66
C LYS A 341 -6.69 -10.41 32.29
N ASN A 342 -6.99 -9.18 32.74
CA ASN A 342 -8.24 -8.48 32.45
C ASN A 342 -7.99 -7.35 31.43
N GLY A 343 -8.62 -6.18 31.62
CA GLY A 343 -8.46 -5.03 30.72
C GLY A 343 -7.26 -4.14 31.04
N ALA A 344 -7.04 -3.16 30.17
CA ALA A 344 -6.08 -2.09 30.38
C ALA A 344 -6.70 -0.72 30.03
N ASP A 345 -6.51 0.26 30.92
CA ASP A 345 -6.81 1.69 30.69
C ASP A 345 -5.49 2.47 30.73
N VAL A 346 -5.07 3.00 29.60
CA VAL A 346 -3.78 3.66 29.44
C VAL A 346 -4.01 5.11 29.04
N ARG A 347 -3.57 6.03 29.90
CA ARG A 347 -3.51 7.46 29.63
C ARG A 347 -2.10 8.04 29.73
N GLY A 348 -1.14 7.21 30.10
CA GLY A 348 0.27 7.56 30.17
C GLY A 348 1.07 6.79 29.14
N LYS A 349 2.31 6.47 29.52
CA LYS A 349 3.29 5.80 28.67
C LYS A 349 3.43 4.34 29.00
N VAL A 350 3.30 3.47 28.00
CA VAL A 350 3.61 2.04 28.08
C VAL A 350 4.63 1.70 26.99
N GLU A 351 5.81 1.27 27.41
CA GLU A 351 6.92 0.89 26.53
C GLU A 351 7.32 -0.56 26.76
N LEU A 352 7.33 -1.33 25.68
CA LEU A 352 7.89 -2.68 25.66
C LEU A 352 9.31 -2.65 25.06
N SER A 353 10.18 -3.54 25.51
CA SER A 353 11.47 -3.75 24.85
C SER A 353 11.30 -4.17 23.39
N PRO A 354 12.28 -3.94 22.50
CA PRO A 354 12.26 -4.47 21.13
C PRO A 354 12.04 -5.98 21.11
N GLY A 355 11.09 -6.45 20.31
CA GLY A 355 10.63 -7.85 20.26
C GLY A 355 9.66 -8.23 21.39
N GLY A 356 9.38 -7.32 22.32
CA GLY A 356 8.49 -7.53 23.45
C GLY A 356 7.02 -7.40 23.07
N ALA A 357 6.18 -8.22 23.71
CA ALA A 357 4.75 -8.24 23.46
C ALA A 357 3.93 -8.09 24.74
N ALA A 358 2.82 -7.38 24.65
CA ALA A 358 1.81 -7.30 25.71
C ALA A 358 0.58 -8.14 25.34
N TYR A 359 0.07 -8.93 26.28
CA TYR A 359 -1.25 -9.54 26.19
C TYR A 359 -2.21 -8.85 27.17
N VAL A 360 -3.40 -8.50 26.70
CA VAL A 360 -4.50 -7.92 27.49
C VAL A 360 -5.73 -8.80 27.31
N GLY A 361 -6.17 -9.48 28.37
CA GLY A 361 -7.27 -10.45 28.30
C GLY A 361 -8.68 -9.85 28.21
N GLY A 362 -8.83 -8.54 28.37
CA GLY A 362 -10.07 -7.80 28.21
C GLY A 362 -9.97 -6.70 27.14
N LYS A 363 -10.65 -5.58 27.38
CA LYS A 363 -10.59 -4.38 26.54
C LYS A 363 -9.29 -3.60 26.77
N LEU A 364 -8.74 -3.01 25.72
CA LEU A 364 -7.73 -1.94 25.81
C LEU A 364 -8.39 -0.60 25.49
N ALA A 365 -8.39 0.31 26.45
CA ALA A 365 -8.75 1.71 26.24
C ALA A 365 -7.48 2.55 26.34
N ALA A 366 -7.15 3.29 25.29
CA ALA A 366 -6.01 4.18 25.26
C ALA A 366 -6.50 5.61 24.96
N THR A 367 -6.27 6.54 25.87
CA THR A 367 -6.70 7.94 25.76
C THR A 367 -5.52 8.84 26.09
N ASP A 368 -5.04 9.63 25.15
CA ASP A 368 -3.81 10.44 25.34
C ASP A 368 -2.59 9.58 25.72
N ALA A 369 -2.42 8.44 25.03
CA ALA A 369 -1.53 7.36 25.43
C ALA A 369 -0.28 7.26 24.55
N TYR A 370 0.87 6.97 25.16
CA TYR A 370 2.06 6.53 24.42
C TYR A 370 2.16 5.01 24.46
N LEU A 371 2.03 4.36 23.31
CA LEU A 371 2.17 2.91 23.18
C LEU A 371 3.33 2.57 22.25
N GLN A 372 4.26 1.76 22.74
CA GLN A 372 5.36 1.22 21.94
C GLN A 372 5.49 -0.29 22.09
N GLY A 373 5.53 -0.98 20.96
CA GLY A 373 5.66 -2.43 20.86
C GLY A 373 4.40 -3.12 20.31
N THR A 374 4.34 -4.44 20.47
CA THR A 374 3.21 -5.26 19.99
C THR A 374 2.22 -5.56 21.10
N PHE A 375 0.94 -5.31 20.86
CA PHE A 375 -0.16 -5.56 21.80
C PHE A 375 -1.13 -6.59 21.23
N PHE A 376 -1.51 -7.58 22.02
CA PHE A 376 -2.51 -8.58 21.72
C PHE A 376 -3.66 -8.43 22.71
N VAL A 377 -4.83 -8.04 22.21
CA VAL A 377 -6.00 -7.70 23.02
C VAL A 377 -7.10 -8.71 22.71
N ALA A 378 -7.64 -9.37 23.74
CA ALA A 378 -8.69 -10.36 23.53
C ALA A 378 -10.07 -9.74 23.30
N GLY A 379 -10.35 -8.59 23.95
CA GLY A 379 -11.58 -7.82 23.79
C GLY A 379 -11.42 -6.70 22.76
N ASP A 380 -12.20 -5.63 22.90
CA ASP A 380 -12.16 -4.49 21.99
C ASP A 380 -10.96 -3.56 22.24
N VAL A 381 -10.63 -2.75 21.24
CA VAL A 381 -9.65 -1.67 21.33
C VAL A 381 -10.36 -0.35 21.04
N THR A 382 -10.20 0.63 21.93
CA THR A 382 -10.63 2.00 21.68
C THR A 382 -9.44 2.94 21.84
N LEU A 383 -9.13 3.70 20.78
CA LEU A 383 -8.09 4.71 20.74
C LEU A 383 -8.76 6.08 20.66
N LEU A 384 -8.54 6.92 21.67
CA LEU A 384 -9.12 8.25 21.80
C LEU A 384 -8.02 9.31 21.95
N GLU A 385 -8.29 10.53 21.49
CA GLU A 385 -7.39 11.68 21.65
C GLU A 385 -6.01 11.39 21.02
N HIS A 386 -4.91 11.65 21.73
CA HIS A 386 -3.59 11.46 21.17
C HIS A 386 -3.11 10.01 21.32
N LEU A 387 -2.60 9.43 20.24
CA LEU A 387 -1.75 8.24 20.32
C LEU A 387 -0.33 8.59 19.90
N TYR A 388 0.59 8.33 20.81
CA TYR A 388 2.01 8.51 20.60
C TYR A 388 2.70 7.14 20.46
N GLY A 389 3.81 7.12 19.74
CA GLY A 389 4.68 5.95 19.64
C GLY A 389 4.41 5.08 18.42
N ARG A 390 5.07 3.92 18.39
CA ARG A 390 5.03 2.97 17.27
C ARG A 390 4.46 1.65 17.78
N SER A 391 3.21 1.38 17.45
CA SER A 391 2.49 0.22 18.00
C SER A 391 1.82 -0.62 16.93
N THR A 392 1.85 -1.93 17.16
CA THR A 392 1.11 -2.93 16.39
C THR A 392 0.13 -3.60 17.34
N ILE A 393 -1.17 -3.45 17.09
CA ILE A 393 -2.24 -3.91 17.97
C ILE A 393 -3.07 -4.96 17.23
N TYR A 394 -3.04 -6.19 17.73
CA TYR A 394 -3.94 -7.28 17.33
C TYR A 394 -5.11 -7.31 18.31
N THR A 395 -6.34 -7.28 17.82
CA THR A 395 -7.54 -7.34 18.65
C THR A 395 -8.48 -8.45 18.22
N GLY A 396 -8.90 -9.28 19.17
CA GLY A 396 -9.93 -10.30 18.98
C GLY A 396 -11.35 -9.73 18.90
N GLY A 397 -11.52 -8.46 19.27
CA GLY A 397 -12.78 -7.72 19.21
C GLY A 397 -12.80 -6.65 18.11
N ALA A 398 -13.60 -5.61 18.34
CA ALA A 398 -13.70 -4.44 17.47
C ALA A 398 -12.57 -3.43 17.71
N GLY A 399 -12.30 -2.59 16.70
CA GLY A 399 -11.37 -1.47 16.79
C GLY A 399 -12.07 -0.14 16.53
N GLU A 400 -11.94 0.80 17.45
CA GLU A 400 -12.51 2.15 17.31
C GLU A 400 -11.41 3.20 17.45
N VAL A 401 -11.31 4.09 16.45
CA VAL A 401 -10.33 5.19 16.41
C VAL A 401 -11.09 6.49 16.17
N HIS A 402 -11.27 7.28 17.23
CA HIS A 402 -12.05 8.51 17.14
C HIS A 402 -11.50 9.63 18.01
N GLU A 403 -11.84 10.87 17.65
CA GLU A 403 -11.33 12.08 18.31
C GLU A 403 -9.79 12.12 18.35
N PHE A 404 -9.18 11.54 17.33
CA PHE A 404 -7.77 11.18 17.29
C PHE A 404 -6.87 12.32 16.84
N GLU A 405 -5.67 12.38 17.39
CA GLU A 405 -4.52 13.15 16.92
C GLU A 405 -3.25 12.28 16.92
N MET A 406 -2.38 12.46 15.92
CA MET A 406 -1.12 11.72 15.79
C MET A 406 0.05 12.69 15.76
N GLN A 407 1.06 12.44 16.60
CA GLN A 407 2.30 13.19 16.57
C GLN A 407 3.23 12.73 15.46
N LYS A 408 4.18 13.61 15.11
CA LYS A 408 5.28 13.29 14.21
C LYS A 408 6.00 12.01 14.66
N ASP A 409 6.39 11.18 13.69
CA ASP A 409 7.12 9.92 13.86
C ASP A 409 6.34 8.78 14.57
N SER A 410 5.07 9.01 14.94
CA SER A 410 4.18 7.98 15.48
C SER A 410 3.58 7.13 14.36
N PHE A 411 3.24 5.89 14.69
CA PHE A 411 2.73 4.93 13.72
C PHE A 411 1.84 3.87 14.38
N LEU A 412 0.77 3.47 13.70
CA LEU A 412 -0.20 2.50 14.18
C LEU A 412 -0.47 1.38 13.15
N VAL A 413 -0.29 0.12 13.54
CA VAL A 413 -1.00 -0.99 12.90
C VAL A 413 -2.12 -1.44 13.81
N LEU A 414 -3.35 -1.43 13.33
CA LEU A 414 -4.50 -1.99 14.03
C LEU A 414 -5.04 -3.16 13.21
N LEU A 415 -4.95 -4.37 13.75
CA LEU A 415 -5.49 -5.58 13.13
C LEU A 415 -6.61 -6.13 14.00
N ALA A 416 -7.84 -6.10 13.49
CA ALA A 416 -9.02 -6.54 14.22
C ALA A 416 -9.64 -7.78 13.62
N GLU A 417 -10.12 -8.67 14.50
CA GLU A 417 -11.02 -9.75 14.14
C GLU A 417 -12.45 -9.21 13.90
N GLY A 418 -12.87 -8.25 14.71
CA GLY A 418 -14.16 -7.56 14.63
C GLY A 418 -14.10 -6.27 13.79
N PRO A 419 -15.21 -5.51 13.73
CA PRO A 419 -15.30 -4.34 12.87
C PRO A 419 -14.35 -3.22 13.29
N VAL A 420 -13.87 -2.45 12.32
CA VAL A 420 -13.03 -1.26 12.55
C VAL A 420 -13.78 0.00 12.13
N ARG A 421 -13.85 0.99 13.03
CA ARG A 421 -14.50 2.28 12.74
C ARG A 421 -13.56 3.44 13.03
N VAL A 422 -13.49 4.36 12.08
CA VAL A 422 -12.68 5.57 12.17
C VAL A 422 -13.55 6.79 11.88
N TYR A 423 -13.77 7.63 12.88
CA TYR A 423 -14.71 8.76 12.80
C TYR A 423 -14.33 9.89 13.76
N ASN A 424 -14.89 11.07 13.57
CA ASN A 424 -14.67 12.26 14.41
C ASN A 424 -13.19 12.65 14.63
N ASN A 425 -12.31 12.27 13.73
CA ASN A 425 -10.88 12.58 13.86
C ASN A 425 -10.60 13.92 13.22
N ASN A 426 -9.99 14.83 13.97
CA ASN A 426 -9.73 16.19 13.49
C ASN A 426 -11.02 16.87 12.97
N LEU A 427 -12.07 16.78 13.81
CA LEU A 427 -13.45 17.13 13.48
C LEU A 427 -13.57 18.61 13.08
N PHE A 428 -14.15 18.86 11.90
CA PHE A 428 -14.41 20.19 11.31
C PHE A 428 -13.18 21.09 11.10
N GLN A 429 -11.98 20.57 11.28
CA GLN A 429 -10.75 21.32 11.04
C GLN A 429 -10.49 21.49 9.53
N ASP A 430 -9.85 22.61 9.20
CA ASP A 430 -9.49 22.99 7.83
C ASP A 430 -8.17 22.37 7.36
N VAL A 431 -7.28 22.06 8.30
CA VAL A 431 -6.00 21.38 8.03
C VAL A 431 -6.20 19.89 8.30
N PRO A 432 -5.81 18.99 7.38
CA PRO A 432 -5.95 17.55 7.61
C PRO A 432 -5.01 17.08 8.73
N LEU A 433 -5.48 16.10 9.50
CA LEU A 433 -4.62 15.35 10.39
C LEU A 433 -3.90 14.28 9.57
N VAL A 434 -2.58 14.33 9.59
CA VAL A 434 -1.73 13.34 8.94
C VAL A 434 -1.56 12.16 9.89
N VAL A 435 -1.97 10.97 9.45
CA VAL A 435 -1.93 9.73 10.23
C VAL A 435 -1.12 8.69 9.47
N TYR A 436 -0.08 8.14 10.09
CA TYR A 436 0.64 7.01 9.53
C TYR A 436 0.07 5.73 10.15
N ALA A 437 -0.77 5.01 9.39
CA ALA A 437 -1.44 3.83 9.91
C ALA A 437 -1.76 2.77 8.86
N TYR A 438 -1.78 1.52 9.32
CA TYR A 438 -2.43 0.42 8.63
C TYR A 438 -3.62 -0.08 9.44
N LEU A 439 -4.77 -0.14 8.80
CA LEU A 439 -6.01 -0.57 9.41
C LEU A 439 -6.46 -1.86 8.75
N TYR A 440 -6.60 -2.92 9.54
CA TYR A 440 -7.01 -4.24 9.10
C TYR A 440 -8.24 -4.74 9.88
N SER A 441 -9.19 -5.36 9.18
CA SER A 441 -10.38 -6.00 9.78
C SER A 441 -10.74 -7.31 9.07
N ASN A 442 -10.95 -8.39 9.83
CA ASN A 442 -11.61 -9.61 9.32
C ASN A 442 -13.14 -9.43 9.19
N ALA A 443 -13.67 -8.27 9.57
CA ALA A 443 -15.06 -7.88 9.45
C ALA A 443 -15.18 -6.56 8.65
N ASP A 444 -16.26 -5.81 8.88
CA ASP A 444 -16.47 -4.54 8.21
C ASP A 444 -15.49 -3.48 8.70
N LEU A 445 -15.03 -2.62 7.80
CA LEU A 445 -14.17 -1.48 8.08
C LEU A 445 -14.79 -0.21 7.49
N THR A 446 -15.04 0.79 8.34
CA THR A 446 -15.73 2.01 7.95
C THR A 446 -14.96 3.25 8.35
N LEU A 447 -14.68 4.12 7.37
CA LEU A 447 -14.06 5.43 7.59
C LEU A 447 -15.05 6.55 7.25
N TYR A 448 -15.09 7.56 8.11
CA TYR A 448 -15.85 8.79 7.89
C TYR A 448 -14.92 9.98 7.72
N GLY A 449 -14.95 10.59 6.52
CA GLY A 449 -14.35 11.87 6.15
C GLY A 449 -15.40 12.93 5.84
N VAL A 450 -16.54 12.92 6.54
CA VAL A 450 -17.54 13.99 6.45
C VAL A 450 -17.20 15.07 7.46
N GLY A 451 -17.37 14.78 8.76
CA GLY A 451 -16.88 15.66 9.82
C GLY A 451 -15.35 15.62 9.96
N SER A 452 -14.76 14.42 9.90
CA SER A 452 -13.32 14.23 10.02
C SER A 452 -12.54 14.84 8.85
N HIS A 453 -11.31 15.28 9.09
CA HIS A 453 -10.38 15.69 8.03
C HIS A 453 -9.05 14.95 8.20
N LEU A 454 -8.86 13.91 7.38
CA LEU A 454 -7.76 12.95 7.53
C LEU A 454 -6.95 12.80 6.25
N GLU A 455 -5.64 12.63 6.46
CA GLU A 455 -4.67 12.20 5.47
C GLU A 455 -3.94 10.96 6.01
N LEU A 456 -4.34 9.78 5.55
CA LEU A 456 -3.78 8.50 5.97
C LEU A 456 -2.63 8.11 5.05
N HIS A 457 -1.45 7.90 5.62
CA HIS A 457 -0.26 7.33 4.97
C HIS A 457 -0.08 5.89 5.43
N GLY A 458 -0.27 4.94 4.53
CA GLY A 458 -0.31 3.51 4.83
C GLY A 458 -1.35 2.79 3.99
N GLY A 459 -2.24 2.02 4.61
CA GLY A 459 -3.23 1.26 3.85
C GLY A 459 -4.37 0.71 4.68
N ILE A 460 -5.40 0.30 3.96
CA ILE A 460 -6.65 -0.18 4.54
C ILE A 460 -6.97 -1.54 3.96
N ALA A 461 -7.27 -2.49 4.84
CA ALA A 461 -7.71 -3.82 4.46
C ALA A 461 -8.90 -4.25 5.32
N GLY A 462 -9.98 -4.71 4.69
CA GLY A 462 -11.18 -5.12 5.42
C GLY A 462 -11.93 -6.22 4.68
N LYS A 463 -12.86 -6.90 5.38
CA LYS A 463 -13.73 -7.85 4.70
C LYS A 463 -14.70 -7.14 3.77
N ASN A 464 -15.35 -6.13 4.31
CA ASN A 464 -16.06 -5.13 3.52
C ASN A 464 -15.53 -3.78 3.96
N VAL A 465 -15.36 -2.87 3.00
CA VAL A 465 -14.85 -1.54 3.32
C VAL A 465 -15.79 -0.47 2.79
N THR A 466 -16.14 0.47 3.66
CA THR A 466 -17.01 1.60 3.35
C THR A 466 -16.33 2.92 3.67
N LEU A 467 -16.16 3.78 2.67
CA LEU A 467 -15.63 5.14 2.84
C LEU A 467 -16.76 6.14 2.65
N ASN A 468 -16.92 7.06 3.59
CA ASN A 468 -17.95 8.11 3.54
C ASN A 468 -17.32 9.49 3.61
N VAL A 469 -17.28 10.24 2.52
CA VAL A 469 -16.34 11.37 2.41
C VAL A 469 -16.91 12.56 1.69
N ALA A 470 -16.72 13.76 2.24
CA ALA A 470 -17.01 15.03 1.59
C ALA A 470 -15.73 15.75 1.10
N LYS A 471 -15.89 16.84 0.34
CA LYS A 471 -14.77 17.70 -0.10
C LYS A 471 -14.79 19.06 0.59
N GLY A 472 -13.64 19.72 0.61
CA GLY A 472 -13.50 21.08 1.11
C GLY A 472 -13.75 21.22 2.61
N LYS A 473 -14.31 22.35 2.99
CA LYS A 473 -14.58 22.69 4.39
C LYS A 473 -15.93 22.11 4.83
N THR A 474 -15.97 21.59 6.05
CA THR A 474 -17.22 21.28 6.75
C THR A 474 -17.23 21.94 8.11
N ARG A 475 -18.41 22.32 8.59
CA ARG A 475 -18.61 22.99 9.88
C ARG A 475 -19.76 22.35 10.64
N ASP A 476 -19.77 22.57 11.95
CA ASP A 476 -20.96 22.35 12.76
C ASP A 476 -22.03 23.38 12.37
N GLY A 477 -23.13 22.91 11.78
CA GLY A 477 -24.31 23.72 11.46
C GLY A 477 -25.41 23.62 12.53
N GLY A 478 -25.10 23.05 13.70
CA GLY A 478 -26.01 22.76 14.80
C GLY A 478 -26.90 21.55 14.51
N THR A 479 -27.91 21.74 13.65
CA THR A 479 -28.89 20.67 13.35
C THR A 479 -28.43 19.72 12.25
N ASP A 480 -27.40 20.09 11.50
CA ASP A 480 -26.73 19.28 10.47
C ASP A 480 -25.28 19.76 10.28
N VAL A 481 -24.50 19.01 9.52
CA VAL A 481 -23.19 19.44 9.03
C VAL A 481 -23.39 20.47 7.91
N SER A 482 -22.65 21.59 7.99
CA SER A 482 -22.60 22.59 6.92
C SER A 482 -21.40 22.30 6.01
N PHE A 483 -21.62 22.34 4.69
CA PHE A 483 -20.63 22.03 3.66
C PHE A 483 -20.22 23.29 2.89
N GLU A 484 -18.97 23.34 2.44
CA GLU A 484 -18.54 24.29 1.40
C GLU A 484 -19.21 23.95 0.07
N GLU A 485 -19.87 24.91 -0.55
CA GLU A 485 -20.58 24.71 -1.82
C GLU A 485 -19.95 25.50 -2.97
N PRO A 486 -20.07 25.03 -4.23
CA PRO A 486 -20.71 23.78 -4.65
C PRO A 486 -19.77 22.57 -4.52
N GLN A 487 -20.18 21.51 -3.79
CA GLN A 487 -19.34 20.33 -3.57
C GLN A 487 -18.85 19.66 -4.87
N THR A 488 -19.70 19.56 -5.89
CA THR A 488 -19.35 18.96 -7.19
C THR A 488 -18.30 19.75 -7.96
N GLY A 489 -18.15 21.06 -7.68
CA GLY A 489 -17.12 21.93 -8.28
C GLY A 489 -15.78 21.94 -7.53
N ILE A 490 -15.69 21.31 -6.35
CA ILE A 490 -14.44 21.25 -5.58
C ILE A 490 -13.53 20.15 -6.13
N SER A 491 -12.24 20.46 -6.28
CA SER A 491 -11.20 19.53 -6.75
C SER A 491 -11.11 18.27 -5.88
N PRO A 492 -10.89 17.06 -6.45
CA PRO A 492 -10.74 15.82 -5.68
C PRO A 492 -9.63 15.85 -4.62
N GLU A 493 -8.55 16.60 -4.84
CA GLU A 493 -7.42 16.74 -3.92
C GLU A 493 -7.79 17.46 -2.61
N ARG A 494 -8.93 18.17 -2.60
CA ARG A 494 -9.52 18.77 -1.40
C ARG A 494 -10.48 17.80 -0.70
N SER A 495 -10.40 16.50 -0.99
CA SER A 495 -11.09 15.47 -0.22
C SER A 495 -10.72 15.55 1.26
N ARG A 496 -11.72 15.37 2.11
CA ARG A 496 -11.53 15.32 3.57
C ARG A 496 -11.03 13.97 4.07
N LEU A 497 -10.98 12.96 3.22
CA LEU A 497 -10.27 11.71 3.47
C LEU A 497 -9.36 11.39 2.30
N LYS A 498 -8.07 11.56 2.54
CA LYS A 498 -7.00 11.20 1.61
C LYS A 498 -6.29 9.95 2.11
N ILE A 499 -6.03 9.00 1.21
CA ILE A 499 -5.29 7.77 1.50
C ILE A 499 -4.10 7.72 0.54
N PHE A 500 -2.90 7.73 1.09
CA PHE A 500 -1.64 7.63 0.38
C PHE A 500 -0.96 6.32 0.76
N TYR A 501 -0.73 5.47 -0.23
CA TYR A 501 0.07 4.28 -0.02
C TYR A 501 1.52 4.65 0.26
N ASP A 502 2.06 4.14 1.37
CA ASP A 502 3.45 4.36 1.75
C ASP A 502 4.27 3.09 1.51
N GLU A 503 5.08 3.10 0.46
CA GLU A 503 6.02 2.03 0.12
C GLU A 503 7.16 1.87 1.11
N SER A 504 7.52 2.93 1.86
CA SER A 504 8.62 2.83 2.83
C SER A 504 8.32 1.82 3.93
N MET A 505 7.04 1.57 4.19
CA MET A 505 6.51 0.69 5.23
C MET A 505 6.68 -0.80 4.91
N ILE A 506 6.68 -1.18 3.63
CA ILE A 506 6.98 -2.56 3.20
C ILE A 506 8.49 -2.78 3.05
N LEU A 507 9.24 -1.70 2.81
CA LEU A 507 10.70 -1.73 2.80
C LEU A 507 11.28 -1.77 4.22
N HIS A 508 10.56 -1.17 5.18
CA HIS A 508 10.89 -1.09 6.60
C HIS A 508 9.67 -1.44 7.47
N PRO A 509 9.27 -2.72 7.53
CA PRO A 509 8.12 -3.15 8.32
C PRO A 509 8.20 -2.68 9.78
N PRO A 510 7.13 -2.08 10.33
CA PRO A 510 7.01 -1.88 11.76
C PRO A 510 7.07 -3.22 12.50
N GLU A 511 7.52 -3.19 13.74
CA GLU A 511 7.61 -4.39 14.55
C GLU A 511 6.24 -5.08 14.68
N GLY A 512 6.21 -6.41 14.49
CA GLY A 512 5.04 -7.23 14.79
C GLY A 512 4.14 -7.51 13.60
N ILE A 513 4.37 -6.90 12.42
CA ILE A 513 3.72 -7.30 11.15
C ILE A 513 4.55 -8.29 10.33
N ASP A 514 5.85 -8.37 10.60
CA ASP A 514 6.75 -9.35 10.02
C ASP A 514 6.49 -10.71 10.68
N ARG A 515 5.94 -11.64 9.90
CA ARG A 515 5.60 -12.98 10.38
C ARG A 515 6.12 -14.03 9.41
N PRO A 516 6.33 -15.27 9.88
CA PRO A 516 6.60 -16.38 8.99
C PRO A 516 5.43 -16.55 8.02
N GLY A 517 5.72 -16.57 6.73
CA GLY A 517 4.68 -16.57 5.71
C GLY A 517 5.22 -16.85 4.32
N PRO A 518 4.33 -17.02 3.33
CA PRO A 518 4.73 -17.17 1.94
C PRO A 518 5.44 -15.90 1.47
N ILE A 519 6.48 -16.08 0.65
CA ILE A 519 7.19 -14.95 0.04
C ILE A 519 6.35 -14.44 -1.12
N ARG A 520 6.04 -13.14 -1.09
CA ARG A 520 5.24 -12.46 -2.10
C ARG A 520 6.13 -11.57 -2.94
N ALA A 521 5.87 -11.55 -4.25
CA ALA A 521 6.54 -10.67 -5.19
C ALA A 521 5.60 -9.52 -5.61
N LYS A 522 6.06 -8.28 -5.49
CA LYS A 522 5.40 -7.08 -6.04
C LYS A 522 6.35 -6.38 -7.00
N VAL A 523 5.90 -6.08 -8.21
CA VAL A 523 6.66 -5.26 -9.15
C VAL A 523 6.65 -3.82 -8.67
N LEU A 524 7.83 -3.21 -8.51
CA LEU A 524 7.98 -1.80 -8.14
C LEU A 524 8.19 -0.90 -9.36
N SER A 525 8.98 -1.36 -10.33
CA SER A 525 9.20 -0.60 -11.57
C SER A 525 9.64 -1.50 -12.72
N THR A 526 9.34 -1.06 -13.95
CA THR A 526 9.90 -1.61 -15.19
C THR A 526 10.51 -0.46 -15.98
N ARG A 527 11.74 -0.65 -16.49
CA ARG A 527 12.50 0.35 -17.24
C ARG A 527 13.03 -0.28 -18.52
N TYR A 528 12.97 0.47 -19.61
CA TYR A 528 13.64 0.13 -20.85
C TYR A 528 15.11 0.52 -20.76
N GLY A 529 16.00 -0.46 -20.88
CA GLY A 529 17.42 -0.24 -21.11
C GLY A 529 17.61 -0.01 -22.61
N ARG A 530 18.06 1.19 -22.97
CA ARG A 530 18.53 1.48 -24.33
C ARG A 530 19.95 0.98 -24.53
#